data_AF-A0A961YN27-F1
#
_entry.id   AF-A0A961YN27-F1
#
_cell.length_a   1.000
_cell.length_b   1.000
_cell.length_c   1.000
_cell.angle_alpha   90.00
_cell.angle_beta   90.00
_cell.angle_gamma   90.00
#
_symmetry.space_group_name_H-M   'P 1'
#
loop_
_entity.id
_entity.type
_entity.pdbx_description
1 polymer ?
#
loop_
_entity_poly.entity_id
_entity_poly.type
_entity_poly.pdbx_seq_one_letter_code
_entity_poly.pdbx_strand_id
1 'polypeptide(L)'
;MKEIRDWIDVGAKVMLAVVAAMIGYYFSFNKQQNDDIKLIVDMVSDNNAQKRILGAEVAKQYLDDKRIPDAIFVAIYRYANLGEEDGLRNAVNAAASESAKSDTDLGKALIAAEQSLPARVYFHIRSADTRQHYQDVESILSTKILTDGTSIIVPGIELVEGKQSQSELRCFRKSECETYGTELVSLLNDAGAQVALKDLSARYENAQNIRPKHFEAWFAN
;
A
#
# COMPACT_ATOMS: atom_id res chain seq x y z
N MET A 1 -67.53 -8.56 -8.06
CA MET A 1 -66.54 -9.41 -7.34
C MET A 1 -65.49 -10.04 -8.26
N LYS A 2 -65.85 -10.52 -9.47
CA LYS A 2 -64.89 -11.14 -10.42
C LYS A 2 -63.83 -10.14 -10.94
N GLU A 3 -64.24 -8.94 -11.36
CA GLU A 3 -63.31 -7.92 -11.89
C GLU A 3 -62.27 -7.42 -10.89
N ILE A 4 -62.65 -7.22 -9.62
CA ILE A 4 -61.71 -6.77 -8.58
C ILE A 4 -60.62 -7.83 -8.34
N ARG A 5 -60.99 -9.12 -8.36
CA ARG A 5 -60.06 -10.23 -8.20
C ARG A 5 -59.10 -10.33 -9.39
N ASP A 6 -59.59 -10.09 -10.60
CA ASP A 6 -58.77 -10.16 -11.81
C ASP A 6 -57.77 -8.98 -11.86
N TRP A 7 -58.15 -7.78 -11.42
CA TRP A 7 -57.22 -6.65 -11.24
C TRP A 7 -56.17 -6.89 -10.16
N ILE A 8 -56.53 -7.52 -9.04
CA ILE A 8 -55.57 -7.90 -7.99
C ILE A 8 -54.57 -8.93 -8.51
N ASP A 9 -55.02 -9.94 -9.28
CA ASP A 9 -54.15 -10.96 -9.87
C ASP A 9 -53.16 -10.35 -10.89
N VAL A 10 -53.63 -9.44 -11.75
CA VAL A 10 -52.76 -8.70 -12.69
C VAL A 10 -51.75 -7.85 -11.93
N GLY A 11 -52.18 -7.11 -10.89
CA GLY A 11 -51.29 -6.31 -10.06
C GLY A 11 -50.22 -7.15 -9.35
N ALA A 12 -50.59 -8.31 -8.80
CA ALA A 12 -49.66 -9.24 -8.16
C ALA A 12 -48.62 -9.79 -9.14
N LYS A 13 -49.02 -10.15 -10.38
CA LYS A 13 -48.11 -10.63 -11.43
C LYS A 13 -47.10 -9.56 -11.86
N VAL A 14 -47.54 -8.31 -12.02
CA VAL A 14 -46.64 -7.19 -12.35
C VAL A 14 -45.64 -6.96 -11.22
N MET A 15 -46.09 -6.92 -9.96
CA MET A 15 -45.19 -6.81 -8.80
C MET A 15 -44.15 -7.93 -8.74
N LEU A 16 -44.58 -9.17 -8.97
CA LEU A 16 -43.68 -10.33 -8.96
C LEU A 16 -42.66 -10.27 -10.10
N ALA A 17 -43.06 -9.81 -11.28
CA ALA A 17 -42.15 -9.57 -12.41
C ALA A 17 -41.12 -8.47 -12.10
N VAL A 18 -41.53 -7.37 -11.46
CA VAL A 18 -40.61 -6.30 -11.03
C VAL A 18 -39.63 -6.81 -9.97
N VAL A 19 -40.10 -7.56 -8.97
CA VAL A 19 -39.23 -8.18 -7.95
C VAL A 19 -38.25 -9.15 -8.59
N ALA A 20 -38.70 -10.01 -9.50
CA ALA A 20 -37.82 -10.93 -10.23
C ALA A 20 -36.78 -10.18 -11.08
N ALA A 21 -37.17 -9.09 -11.75
CA ALA A 21 -36.25 -8.24 -12.50
C ALA A 21 -35.22 -7.56 -11.59
N MET A 22 -35.64 -7.03 -10.44
CA MET A 22 -34.74 -6.43 -9.44
C MET A 22 -33.76 -7.46 -8.86
N ILE A 23 -34.25 -8.65 -8.51
CA ILE A 23 -33.42 -9.75 -8.02
C ILE A 23 -32.43 -10.18 -9.11
N GLY A 24 -32.90 -10.36 -10.35
CA GLY A 24 -32.06 -10.70 -11.50
C GLY A 24 -30.97 -9.67 -11.77
N TYR A 25 -31.32 -8.38 -11.73
CA TYR A 25 -30.37 -7.27 -11.84
C TYR A 25 -29.33 -7.31 -10.72
N TYR A 26 -29.76 -7.48 -9.47
CA TYR A 26 -28.88 -7.55 -8.31
C TYR A 26 -27.90 -8.73 -8.39
N PHE A 27 -28.39 -9.92 -8.75
CA PHE A 27 -27.53 -11.09 -8.95
C PHE A 27 -26.55 -10.91 -10.12
N SER A 28 -27.01 -10.34 -11.24
CA SER A 28 -26.15 -10.07 -12.40
C SER A 28 -25.05 -9.06 -12.04
N PHE A 29 -25.41 -7.99 -11.34
CA PHE A 29 -24.47 -6.96 -10.89
C PHE A 29 -23.42 -7.54 -9.93
N ASN A 30 -23.83 -8.31 -8.93
CA ASN A 30 -22.89 -8.96 -8.00
C ASN A 30 -21.99 -9.97 -8.70
N LYS A 31 -22.52 -10.74 -9.66
CA LYS A 31 -21.72 -11.67 -10.44
C LYS A 31 -20.65 -10.92 -11.25
N GLN A 32 -21.04 -9.84 -11.93
CA GLN A 32 -20.13 -9.02 -12.71
C GLN A 32 -19.04 -8.41 -11.81
N GLN A 33 -19.39 -7.86 -10.65
CA GLN A 33 -18.39 -7.35 -9.70
C GLN A 33 -17.41 -8.44 -9.26
N ASN A 34 -17.87 -9.65 -8.97
CA ASN A 34 -16.98 -10.75 -8.58
C ASN A 34 -16.02 -11.15 -9.70
N ASP A 35 -16.51 -11.19 -10.94
CA ASP A 35 -15.68 -11.48 -12.13
C ASP A 35 -14.65 -10.36 -12.37
N ASP A 36 -15.06 -9.10 -12.17
CA ASP A 36 -14.22 -7.92 -12.29
C ASP A 36 -13.11 -7.87 -11.23
N ILE A 37 -13.45 -8.14 -9.96
CA ILE A 37 -12.49 -8.26 -8.86
C ILE A 37 -11.49 -9.37 -9.16
N LYS A 38 -11.97 -10.54 -9.60
CA LYS A 38 -11.10 -11.67 -9.92
C LYS A 38 -10.11 -11.31 -11.03
N LEU A 39 -10.58 -10.71 -12.12
CA LEU A 39 -9.72 -10.29 -13.22
C LEU A 39 -8.63 -9.34 -12.74
N ILE A 40 -8.99 -8.31 -11.97
CA ILE A 40 -8.01 -7.35 -11.47
C ILE A 40 -6.99 -8.04 -10.57
N VAL A 41 -7.44 -8.84 -9.59
CA VAL A 41 -6.55 -9.56 -8.68
C VAL A 41 -5.59 -10.47 -9.45
N ASP A 42 -6.10 -11.23 -10.43
CA ASP A 42 -5.29 -12.10 -11.29
C ASP A 42 -4.25 -11.29 -12.11
N MET A 43 -4.60 -10.08 -12.54
CA MET A 43 -3.68 -9.21 -13.28
C MET A 43 -2.63 -8.57 -12.37
N VAL A 44 -3.02 -7.98 -11.23
CA VAL A 44 -2.09 -7.28 -10.33
C VAL A 44 -1.17 -8.22 -9.56
N SER A 45 -1.54 -9.50 -9.43
CA SER A 45 -0.71 -10.54 -8.81
C SER A 45 0.05 -11.40 -9.83
N ASP A 46 -0.06 -11.12 -11.13
CA ASP A 46 0.59 -11.91 -12.17
C ASP A 46 2.13 -11.83 -12.08
N ASN A 47 2.83 -12.87 -12.52
CA ASN A 47 4.30 -12.86 -12.57
C ASN A 47 4.85 -11.86 -13.61
N ASN A 48 4.07 -11.50 -14.62
CA ASN A 48 4.44 -10.53 -15.65
C ASN A 48 4.24 -9.08 -15.19
N ALA A 49 5.32 -8.31 -15.11
CA ALA A 49 5.30 -6.91 -14.67
C ALA A 49 4.40 -6.00 -15.51
N GLN A 50 4.39 -6.16 -16.83
CA GLN A 50 3.54 -5.37 -17.72
C GLN A 50 2.05 -5.66 -17.46
N LYS A 51 1.71 -6.94 -17.21
CA LYS A 51 0.34 -7.34 -16.90
C LYS A 51 -0.12 -6.78 -15.55
N ARG A 52 0.78 -6.71 -14.56
CA ARG A 52 0.48 -6.07 -13.27
C ARG A 52 0.20 -4.58 -13.40
N ILE A 53 1.02 -3.86 -14.16
CA ILE A 53 0.82 -2.43 -14.45
C ILE A 53 -0.52 -2.22 -15.18
N LEU A 54 -0.81 -3.03 -16.20
CA LEU A 54 -2.11 -2.98 -16.87
C LEU A 54 -3.26 -3.28 -15.90
N GLY A 55 -3.08 -4.22 -14.98
CA GLY A 55 -4.05 -4.54 -13.94
C GLY A 55 -4.36 -3.34 -13.03
N ALA A 56 -3.36 -2.51 -12.71
CA ALA A 56 -3.56 -1.29 -11.94
C ALA A 56 -4.42 -0.26 -12.67
N GLU A 57 -4.19 -0.06 -13.98
CA GLU A 57 -4.99 0.83 -14.82
C GLU A 57 -6.44 0.34 -14.95
N VAL A 58 -6.63 -0.97 -15.16
CA VAL A 58 -7.96 -1.59 -15.18
C VAL A 58 -8.67 -1.43 -13.82
N ALA A 59 -7.94 -1.60 -12.72
CA ALA A 59 -8.48 -1.39 -11.37
C ALA A 59 -8.97 0.04 -11.16
N LYS A 60 -8.21 1.04 -11.63
CA LYS A 60 -8.63 2.44 -11.60
C LYS A 60 -9.92 2.65 -12.40
N GLN A 61 -9.98 2.16 -13.64
CA GLN A 61 -11.16 2.31 -14.48
C GLN A 61 -12.39 1.68 -13.82
N TYR A 62 -12.25 0.48 -13.25
CA TYR A 62 -13.35 -0.20 -12.58
C TYR A 62 -13.78 0.48 -11.29
N LEU A 63 -12.85 1.12 -10.58
CA LEU A 63 -13.16 1.95 -9.41
C LEU A 63 -13.99 3.17 -9.85
N ASP A 64 -13.55 3.88 -10.90
CA ASP A 64 -14.24 5.07 -11.42
C ASP A 64 -15.65 4.71 -11.93
N ASP A 65 -15.80 3.56 -12.59
CA ASP A 65 -17.08 3.03 -13.06
C ASP A 65 -17.96 2.41 -11.94
N LYS A 66 -17.50 2.43 -10.68
CA LYS A 66 -18.13 1.76 -9.52
C LYS A 66 -18.44 0.27 -9.75
N ARG A 67 -17.60 -0.39 -10.55
CA ARG A 67 -17.61 -1.83 -10.83
C ARG A 67 -16.84 -2.65 -9.79
N ILE A 68 -16.01 -1.99 -8.98
CA ILE A 68 -15.42 -2.59 -7.78
C ILE A 68 -15.65 -1.69 -6.56
N PRO A 69 -15.72 -2.27 -5.35
CA PRO A 69 -15.72 -1.49 -4.12
C PRO A 69 -14.37 -0.80 -3.87
N ASP A 70 -14.41 0.40 -3.28
CA ASP A 70 -13.23 1.16 -2.87
C ASP A 70 -12.25 0.32 -2.02
N ALA A 71 -12.79 -0.55 -1.15
CA ALA A 71 -12.00 -1.45 -0.31
C ALA A 71 -11.09 -2.40 -1.10
N ILE A 72 -11.51 -2.83 -2.30
CA ILE A 72 -10.70 -3.68 -3.18
C ILE A 72 -9.54 -2.87 -3.75
N PHE A 73 -9.81 -1.65 -4.21
CA PHE A 73 -8.76 -0.77 -4.71
C PHE A 73 -7.75 -0.41 -3.60
N VAL A 74 -8.22 -0.14 -2.39
CA VAL A 74 -7.35 0.07 -1.21
C VAL A 74 -6.51 -1.17 -0.88
N ALA A 75 -7.04 -2.38 -1.06
CA ALA A 75 -6.28 -3.61 -0.88
C ALA A 75 -5.16 -3.75 -1.94
N ILE A 76 -5.44 -3.40 -3.19
CA ILE A 76 -4.44 -3.36 -4.28
C ILE A 76 -3.37 -2.31 -3.98
N TYR A 77 -3.77 -1.12 -3.51
CA TYR A 77 -2.86 -0.07 -3.05
C TYR A 77 -1.90 -0.57 -1.98
N ARG A 78 -2.41 -1.28 -0.95
CA ARG A 78 -1.56 -1.88 0.09
C ARG A 78 -0.63 -2.94 -0.47
N TYR A 79 -1.14 -3.84 -1.31
CA TYR A 79 -0.37 -4.89 -1.94
C TYR A 79 0.81 -4.32 -2.75
N ALA A 80 0.53 -3.34 -3.61
CA ALA A 80 1.54 -2.68 -4.44
C ALA A 80 2.61 -1.97 -3.61
N ASN A 81 2.23 -1.32 -2.51
CA ASN A 81 3.17 -0.61 -1.64
C ASN A 81 3.96 -1.55 -0.72
N LEU A 82 3.44 -2.75 -0.41
CA LEU A 82 4.17 -3.80 0.30
C LEU A 82 5.21 -4.48 -0.59
N GLY A 83 4.92 -4.66 -1.87
CA GLY A 83 5.83 -5.29 -2.83
C GLY A 83 7.10 -4.48 -3.13
N GLU A 84 8.09 -5.14 -3.73
CA GLU A 84 9.35 -4.50 -4.15
C GLU A 84 9.25 -3.83 -5.53
N GLU A 85 8.24 -4.16 -6.33
CA GLU A 85 8.19 -3.73 -7.73
C GLU A 85 7.73 -2.27 -7.89
N ASP A 86 8.59 -1.47 -8.52
CA ASP A 86 8.39 -0.03 -8.69
C ASP A 86 7.29 0.33 -9.69
N GLY A 87 7.17 -0.41 -10.80
CA GLY A 87 6.20 -0.11 -11.86
C GLY A 87 4.76 -0.24 -11.37
N LEU A 88 4.39 -1.38 -10.80
CA LEU A 88 3.07 -1.58 -10.20
C LEU A 88 2.79 -0.54 -9.12
N ARG A 89 3.73 -0.31 -8.20
CA ARG A 89 3.56 0.68 -7.13
C ARG A 89 3.29 2.08 -7.68
N ASN A 90 4.09 2.53 -8.64
CA ASN A 90 3.94 3.85 -9.23
C ASN A 90 2.61 3.99 -9.97
N ALA A 91 2.19 2.96 -10.72
CA ALA A 91 0.90 2.95 -11.41
C ALA A 91 -0.27 3.05 -10.42
N VAL A 92 -0.26 2.23 -9.36
CA VAL A 92 -1.33 2.24 -8.35
C VAL A 92 -1.33 3.54 -7.53
N ASN A 93 -0.16 4.09 -7.18
CA ASN A 93 -0.07 5.35 -6.43
C ASN A 93 -0.55 6.55 -7.27
N ALA A 94 -0.24 6.56 -8.58
CA ALA A 94 -0.77 7.57 -9.49
C ALA A 94 -2.30 7.48 -9.60
N ALA A 95 -2.84 6.28 -9.79
CA ALA A 95 -4.28 6.05 -9.82
C ALA A 95 -4.96 6.46 -8.50
N ALA A 96 -4.37 6.10 -7.35
CA ALA A 96 -4.87 6.44 -6.04
C ALA A 96 -4.87 7.96 -5.80
N SER A 97 -3.78 8.65 -6.16
CA SER A 97 -3.68 10.11 -6.05
C SER A 97 -4.73 10.81 -6.90
N GLU A 98 -5.02 10.30 -8.09
CA GLU A 98 -6.05 10.88 -8.96
C GLU A 98 -7.45 10.64 -8.42
N SER A 99 -7.81 9.41 -8.09
CA SER A 99 -9.16 9.09 -7.58
C SER A 99 -9.44 9.73 -6.21
N ALA A 100 -8.42 9.93 -5.37
CA ALA A 100 -8.56 10.62 -4.08
C ALA A 100 -8.90 12.12 -4.21
N LYS A 101 -8.63 12.76 -5.36
CA LYS A 101 -9.03 14.16 -5.59
C LYS A 101 -10.55 14.29 -5.73
N SER A 102 -11.18 13.28 -6.33
CA SER A 102 -12.64 13.25 -6.56
C SER A 102 -13.43 12.61 -5.43
N ASP A 103 -12.82 11.72 -4.63
CA ASP A 103 -13.47 10.96 -3.59
C ASP A 103 -12.73 11.10 -2.25
N THR A 104 -13.31 11.88 -1.34
CA THR A 104 -12.69 12.19 -0.04
C THR A 104 -12.64 10.98 0.89
N ASP A 105 -13.62 10.09 0.82
CA ASP A 105 -13.68 8.92 1.70
C ASP A 105 -12.71 7.85 1.24
N LEU A 106 -12.56 7.66 -0.08
CA LEU A 106 -11.45 6.89 -0.64
C LEU A 106 -10.10 7.48 -0.22
N GLY A 107 -9.94 8.81 -0.29
CA GLY A 107 -8.72 9.50 0.15
C GLY A 107 -8.36 9.18 1.61
N LYS A 108 -9.33 9.22 2.53
CA LYS A 108 -9.12 8.82 3.93
C LYS A 108 -8.73 7.34 4.07
N ALA A 109 -9.38 6.47 3.31
CA ALA A 109 -9.08 5.04 3.33
C ALA A 109 -7.66 4.73 2.82
N LEU A 110 -7.19 5.46 1.81
CA LEU A 110 -5.82 5.36 1.29
C LEU A 110 -4.80 5.87 2.31
N ILE A 111 -5.07 6.98 3.00
CA ILE A 111 -4.21 7.48 4.09
C ILE A 111 -4.12 6.45 5.22
N ALA A 112 -5.25 5.88 5.64
CA ALA A 112 -5.26 4.84 6.68
C ALA A 112 -4.50 3.58 6.23
N ALA A 113 -4.62 3.20 4.96
CA ALA A 113 -3.87 2.10 4.37
C ALA A 113 -2.36 2.37 4.36
N GLU A 114 -1.93 3.58 4.01
CA GLU A 114 -0.53 4.04 4.08
C GLU A 114 0.00 3.99 5.51
N GLN A 115 -0.78 4.46 6.48
CA GLN A 115 -0.42 4.39 7.90
C GLN A 115 -0.30 2.95 8.42
N SER A 116 -1.00 1.99 7.81
CA SER A 116 -0.89 0.56 8.17
C SER A 116 0.38 -0.12 7.64
N LEU A 117 1.15 0.55 6.78
CA LEU A 117 2.37 -0.04 6.22
C LEU A 117 3.49 -0.11 7.28
N PRO A 118 4.37 -1.12 7.19
CA PRO A 118 5.54 -1.21 8.06
C PRO A 118 6.53 -0.07 7.76
N ALA A 119 7.32 0.30 8.76
CA ALA A 119 8.49 1.12 8.57
C ALA A 119 9.58 0.30 7.88
N ARG A 120 10.16 0.83 6.80
CA ARG A 120 11.21 0.18 6.02
C ARG A 120 12.53 0.86 6.32
N VAL A 121 13.49 0.12 6.83
CA VAL A 121 14.84 0.61 7.07
C VAL A 121 15.78 -0.12 6.13
N TYR A 122 16.23 0.55 5.07
CA TYR A 122 17.20 -0.01 4.13
C TYR A 122 18.59 0.11 4.69
N PHE A 123 19.36 -0.97 4.63
CA PHE A 123 20.71 -0.99 5.17
C PHE A 123 21.72 -0.84 4.03
N HIS A 124 22.60 0.14 4.15
CA HIS A 124 23.67 0.39 3.21
C HIS A 124 25.02 0.20 3.90
N ILE A 125 25.76 -0.83 3.51
CA ILE A 125 27.06 -1.21 4.06
C ILE A 125 28.18 -0.93 3.06
N ARG A 126 29.41 -0.79 3.55
CA ARG A 126 30.58 -0.47 2.71
C ARG A 126 31.49 -1.67 2.43
N SER A 127 31.45 -2.67 3.29
CA SER A 127 32.23 -3.89 3.15
C SER A 127 31.33 -5.10 3.18
N ALA A 128 31.63 -6.10 2.35
CA ALA A 128 30.96 -7.39 2.44
C ALA A 128 31.26 -8.10 3.76
N ASP A 129 32.38 -7.79 4.42
CA ASP A 129 32.82 -8.42 5.67
C ASP A 129 31.90 -8.08 6.85
N THR A 130 31.26 -6.91 6.82
CA THR A 130 30.32 -6.47 7.87
C THR A 130 28.89 -6.94 7.62
N ARG A 131 28.61 -7.63 6.50
CA ARG A 131 27.27 -8.08 6.16
C ARG A 131 26.63 -8.93 7.24
N GLN A 132 27.35 -9.91 7.79
CA GLN A 132 26.81 -10.81 8.83
C GLN A 132 26.38 -10.02 10.08
N HIS A 133 27.22 -9.07 10.51
CA HIS A 133 26.88 -8.19 11.65
C HIS A 133 25.55 -7.45 11.41
N TYR A 134 25.36 -6.90 10.21
CA TYR A 134 24.13 -6.17 9.89
C TYR A 134 22.91 -7.07 9.64
N GLN A 135 23.11 -8.35 9.30
CA GLN A 135 22.03 -9.35 9.28
C GLN A 135 21.55 -9.69 10.70
N ASP A 136 22.46 -9.71 11.68
CA ASP A 136 22.10 -9.90 13.08
C ASP A 136 21.33 -8.68 13.62
N VAL A 137 21.77 -7.46 13.26
CA VAL A 137 21.05 -6.20 13.55
C VAL A 137 19.66 -6.21 12.93
N GLU A 138 19.54 -6.58 11.65
CA GLU A 138 18.25 -6.74 10.94
C GLU A 138 17.32 -7.70 11.68
N SER A 139 17.85 -8.85 12.10
CA SER A 139 17.08 -9.88 12.79
C SER A 139 16.52 -9.37 14.11
N ILE A 140 17.32 -8.60 14.86
CA ILE A 140 16.87 -7.95 16.11
C ILE A 140 15.82 -6.88 15.81
N LEU A 141 16.09 -6.00 14.84
CA LEU A 141 15.23 -4.86 14.52
C LEU A 141 13.86 -5.31 14.01
N SER A 142 13.80 -6.38 13.23
CA SER A 142 12.54 -6.94 12.69
C SER A 142 11.63 -7.54 13.76
N THR A 143 12.13 -7.81 14.97
CA THR A 143 11.29 -8.20 16.12
C THR A 143 10.70 -7.01 16.88
N LYS A 144 11.13 -5.79 16.55
CA LYS A 144 10.70 -4.57 17.24
C LYS A 144 9.46 -3.99 16.57
N ILE A 145 8.73 -3.23 17.35
CA ILE A 145 7.54 -2.49 16.95
C ILE A 145 7.73 -1.08 17.49
N LEU A 146 7.39 -0.09 16.68
CA LEU A 146 7.39 1.31 17.08
C LEU A 146 6.24 1.58 18.07
N THR A 147 6.30 2.71 18.76
CA THR A 147 5.37 3.06 19.84
C THR A 147 3.90 3.09 19.38
N ASP A 148 3.64 3.38 18.11
CA ASP A 148 2.30 3.40 17.51
C ASP A 148 1.81 2.03 17.02
N GLY A 149 2.57 0.96 17.25
CA GLY A 149 2.26 -0.38 16.77
C GLY A 149 2.77 -0.68 15.35
N THR A 150 3.48 0.25 14.70
CA THR A 150 4.09 0.02 13.38
C THR A 150 5.21 -1.01 13.47
N SER A 151 5.10 -2.10 12.71
CA SER A 151 6.19 -3.06 12.56
C SER A 151 7.34 -2.50 11.73
N ILE A 152 8.56 -2.96 12.02
CA ILE A 152 9.76 -2.57 11.28
C ILE A 152 10.19 -3.75 10.39
N ILE A 153 10.58 -3.45 9.16
CA ILE A 153 11.21 -4.40 8.25
C ILE A 153 12.49 -3.82 7.69
N VAL A 154 13.46 -4.70 7.40
CA VAL A 154 14.69 -4.37 6.67
C VAL A 154 14.61 -5.11 5.34
N PRO A 155 14.21 -4.45 4.24
CA PRO A 155 14.00 -5.17 2.97
C PRO A 155 15.27 -5.76 2.39
N GLY A 156 16.43 -5.17 2.69
CA GLY A 156 17.70 -5.69 2.22
C GLY A 156 18.90 -4.90 2.73
N ILE A 157 20.06 -5.53 2.56
CA ILE A 157 21.37 -4.99 2.92
C ILE A 157 22.19 -4.85 1.63
N GLU A 158 22.36 -3.61 1.19
CA GLU A 158 23.04 -3.25 -0.05
C GLU A 158 24.50 -2.85 0.22
N LEU A 159 25.42 -3.36 -0.62
CA LEU A 159 26.80 -2.90 -0.63
C LEU A 159 26.88 -1.64 -1.51
N VAL A 160 27.21 -0.50 -0.90
CA VAL A 160 27.30 0.79 -1.60
C VAL A 160 28.74 1.29 -1.66
N GLU A 161 29.16 1.75 -2.84
CA GLU A 161 30.45 2.41 -3.00
C GLU A 161 30.39 3.85 -2.47
N GLY A 162 31.28 4.21 -1.54
CA GLY A 162 31.31 5.56 -1.00
C GLY A 162 32.21 5.73 0.22
N LYS A 163 32.45 7.00 0.57
CA LYS A 163 33.08 7.41 1.84
C LYS A 163 32.02 8.06 2.72
N GLN A 164 31.13 7.27 3.34
CA GLN A 164 30.40 7.79 4.50
C GLN A 164 31.43 7.93 5.62
N SER A 165 31.61 9.17 6.11
CA SER A 165 32.50 9.43 7.24
C SER A 165 31.88 9.02 8.59
N GLN A 166 30.55 8.89 8.63
CA GLN A 166 29.77 8.60 9.83
C GLN A 166 28.56 7.73 9.46
N SER A 167 28.16 6.88 10.40
CA SER A 167 26.95 6.09 10.27
C SER A 167 25.72 6.95 10.58
N GLU A 168 24.72 6.94 9.70
CA GLU A 168 23.54 7.80 9.81
C GLU A 168 22.25 7.06 9.46
N LEU A 169 21.18 7.39 10.17
CA LEU A 169 19.81 7.03 9.80
C LEU A 169 19.18 8.23 9.09
N ARG A 170 18.91 8.08 7.80
CA ARG A 170 18.24 9.11 6.99
C ARG A 170 16.73 8.93 7.05
N CYS A 171 16.03 10.05 7.22
CA CYS A 171 14.59 10.15 7.10
C CYS A 171 14.24 11.24 6.07
N PHE A 172 13.11 11.08 5.37
CA PHE A 172 12.81 11.86 4.17
C PHE A 172 11.52 12.68 4.25
N ARG A 173 10.69 12.44 5.26
CA ARG A 173 9.48 13.22 5.53
C ARG A 173 9.52 13.77 6.93
N LYS A 174 9.20 15.04 7.11
CA LYS A 174 9.36 15.75 8.38
C LYS A 174 8.56 15.10 9.50
N SER A 175 7.29 14.77 9.24
CA SER A 175 6.42 14.10 10.20
C SER A 175 6.97 12.74 10.64
N GLU A 176 7.58 11.99 9.73
CA GLU A 176 8.17 10.67 10.01
C GLU A 176 9.49 10.79 10.77
N CYS A 177 10.31 11.80 10.46
CA CYS A 177 11.52 12.13 11.22
C CYS A 177 11.20 12.45 12.67
N GLU A 178 10.16 13.27 12.90
CA GLU A 178 9.73 13.68 14.25
C GLU A 178 9.08 12.52 15.01
N THR A 179 8.25 11.72 14.34
CA THR A 179 7.49 10.64 14.97
C THR A 179 8.34 9.41 15.24
N TYR A 180 9.17 9.00 14.28
CA TYR A 180 9.87 7.70 14.31
C TYR A 180 11.39 7.82 14.37
N GLY A 181 11.97 8.95 13.97
CA GLY A 181 13.42 9.07 13.77
C GLY A 181 14.23 8.78 15.03
N THR A 182 13.89 9.40 16.15
CA THR A 182 14.59 9.19 17.43
C THR A 182 14.41 7.77 17.96
N GLU A 183 13.21 7.20 17.83
CA GLU A 183 12.92 5.83 18.26
C GLU A 183 13.72 4.82 17.43
N LEU A 184 13.75 4.96 16.11
CA LEU A 184 14.53 4.10 15.22
C LEU A 184 16.04 4.19 15.49
N VAL A 185 16.57 5.38 15.79
CA VAL A 185 17.97 5.53 16.21
C VAL A 185 18.23 4.75 17.50
N SER A 186 17.36 4.86 18.50
CA SER A 186 17.50 4.11 19.75
C SER A 186 17.51 2.61 19.49
N LEU A 187 16.56 2.10 18.70
CA LEU A 187 16.44 0.67 18.38
C LEU A 187 17.66 0.15 17.62
N LEU A 188 18.20 0.93 16.67
CA LEU A 188 19.41 0.58 15.93
C LEU A 188 20.64 0.56 16.86
N ASN A 189 20.79 1.57 17.71
CA ASN A 189 21.89 1.65 18.66
C ASN A 189 21.86 0.48 19.66
N ASP A 190 20.68 0.13 20.18
CA ASP A 190 20.45 -1.01 21.08
C ASP A 190 20.72 -2.35 20.38
N ALA A 191 20.47 -2.43 19.07
CA ALA A 191 20.80 -3.59 18.25
C ALA A 191 22.29 -3.67 17.86
N GLY A 192 23.13 -2.71 18.27
CA GLY A 192 24.56 -2.71 17.98
C GLY A 192 24.96 -1.96 16.70
N ALA A 193 24.05 -1.17 16.12
CA ALA A 193 24.29 -0.33 14.95
C ALA A 193 24.25 1.15 15.34
N GLN A 194 25.43 1.69 15.69
CA GLN A 194 25.57 3.08 16.12
C GLN A 194 25.32 4.04 14.94
N VAL A 195 24.24 4.84 15.02
CA VAL A 195 23.83 5.80 13.98
C VAL A 195 23.39 7.13 14.59
N ALA A 196 23.48 8.20 13.82
CA ALA A 196 22.87 9.49 14.12
C ALA A 196 21.72 9.79 13.16
N LEU A 197 20.64 10.44 13.64
CA LEU A 197 19.53 10.85 12.79
C LEU A 197 19.98 11.95 11.81
N LYS A 198 19.70 11.77 10.53
CA LYS A 198 19.90 12.73 9.46
C LYS A 198 18.55 13.05 8.82
N ASP A 199 18.00 14.20 9.17
CA ASP A 199 16.79 14.72 8.55
C ASP A 199 17.10 15.28 7.14
N LEU A 200 16.51 14.67 6.12
CA LEU A 200 16.58 15.09 4.73
C LEU A 200 15.22 15.56 4.19
N SER A 201 14.22 15.75 5.05
CA SER A 201 12.87 16.18 4.69
C SER A 201 12.85 17.50 3.91
N ALA A 202 13.67 18.47 4.30
CA ALA A 202 13.80 19.74 3.58
C ALA A 202 14.14 19.58 2.08
N ARG A 203 14.78 18.46 1.71
CA ARG A 203 15.13 18.15 0.32
C ARG A 203 14.12 17.22 -0.35
N TYR A 204 13.49 16.32 0.39
CA TYR A 204 12.76 15.17 -0.17
C TYR A 204 11.29 15.06 0.25
N GLU A 205 10.73 16.00 1.01
CA GLU A 205 9.35 15.97 1.52
C GLU A 205 8.32 15.59 0.44
N ASN A 206 8.47 16.16 -0.76
CA ASN A 206 7.53 16.00 -1.87
C ASN A 206 7.98 14.95 -2.92
N ALA A 207 9.02 14.18 -2.63
CA ALA A 207 9.57 13.20 -3.56
C ALA A 207 8.58 12.03 -3.76
N GLN A 208 8.08 11.90 -5.00
CA GLN A 208 7.07 10.89 -5.34
C GLN A 208 7.63 9.46 -5.40
N ASN A 209 8.94 9.32 -5.54
CA ASN A 209 9.63 8.03 -5.59
C ASN A 209 10.04 7.51 -4.19
N ILE A 210 9.85 8.29 -3.13
CA ILE A 210 10.16 7.86 -1.76
C ILE A 210 8.87 7.44 -1.07
N ARG A 211 8.86 6.19 -0.64
CA ARG A 211 7.69 5.59 -0.01
C ARG A 211 7.43 6.22 1.36
N PRO A 212 6.18 6.16 1.83
CA PRO A 212 5.86 6.43 3.23
C PRO A 212 6.64 5.46 4.14
N LYS A 213 7.07 5.98 5.30
CA LYS A 213 7.88 5.27 6.31
C LYS A 213 9.12 4.62 5.72
N HIS A 214 9.78 5.33 4.80
CA HIS A 214 11.04 4.92 4.18
C HIS A 214 12.21 5.56 4.93
N PHE A 215 13.14 4.75 5.40
CA PHE A 215 14.34 5.17 6.10
C PHE A 215 15.55 4.46 5.51
N GLU A 216 16.71 5.11 5.56
CA GLU A 216 17.95 4.50 5.09
C GLU A 216 19.01 4.59 6.20
N ALA A 217 19.49 3.44 6.67
CA ALA A 217 20.62 3.36 7.57
C ALA A 217 21.91 3.16 6.75
N TRP A 218 22.74 4.18 6.73
CA TRP A 218 24.03 4.18 6.03
C TRP A 218 25.13 3.95 7.05
N PHE A 219 25.91 2.89 6.87
CA PHE A 219 26.94 2.49 7.83
C PHE A 219 28.35 2.79 7.31
N ALA A 220 29.18 3.43 8.14
CA ALA A 220 30.52 3.86 7.76
C ALA A 220 31.60 2.78 7.85
N ASN A 221 31.31 1.65 8.51
CA ASN A 221 32.27 0.62 8.92
C ASN A 221 32.17 -0.67 8.09
#